data_AF-A0A151JAC8-F1
#
_entry.id   AF-A0A151JAC8-F1
#
_cell.length_a   1.000
_cell.length_b   1.000
_cell.length_c   1.000
_cell.angle_alpha   90.00
_cell.angle_beta   90.00
_cell.angle_gamma   90.00
#
_symmetry.space_group_name_H-M   'P 1'
#
loop_
_entity.id
_entity.type
_entity.pdbx_description
1 polymer ?
#
loop_
_entity_poly.entity_id
_entity_poly.type
_entity_poly.pdbx_seq_one_letter_code
_entity_poly.pdbx_strand_id
1 'polypeptide(L)'
;RQKRDEAQYDFTRMKGATLLSEGVDEMVGIVYRPKTQETRQTYEVLLSFIQEALGDQPRDILCGAADEKITDFGSDEKSTTNDENIDETYGINVQFEESSEEDDEDVYGEVRENEDEGDEGEEANDDRAIHAENLGGTEEMKKEKPLHPLDIDAYWLQRRLSRIYDDAMVSQARAAEVLAVLKDAADDRECENQLVLLLGYDCFDFIKQLKKYRHTVAYCTMLASSQSESERQKIRNKMNDDPVLAKILRQLDTGKGEDDADETMEARSQRKRREENEDTGGPGGQVQGTRNLIDLEDLIFAQGSHFMANKRCQLPDGSFRKQRKG
;
A
#
# COMPACT_ATOMS: atom_id res chain seq x y z
N ARG A 1 -2.12 30.65 -19.86
CA ARG A 1 -2.01 29.21 -20.20
C ARG A 1 -0.53 28.83 -20.26
N GLN A 2 0.25 29.26 -21.27
CA GLN A 2 1.73 29.05 -21.29
C GLN A 2 2.54 29.55 -20.07
N LYS A 3 2.19 30.69 -19.44
CA LYS A 3 2.85 31.15 -18.20
C LYS A 3 2.62 30.23 -16.97
N ARG A 4 1.53 29.46 -16.97
CA ARG A 4 1.10 28.58 -15.86
C ARG A 4 1.75 27.21 -15.96
N ASP A 5 1.82 26.67 -17.18
CA ASP A 5 2.36 25.34 -17.47
C ASP A 5 3.87 25.25 -17.16
N GLU A 6 4.63 26.34 -17.31
CA GLU A 6 6.08 26.36 -17.02
C GLU A 6 6.43 26.55 -15.52
N ALA A 7 5.63 27.32 -14.76
CA ALA A 7 5.82 27.44 -13.31
C ALA A 7 5.48 26.13 -12.59
N GLN A 8 4.52 25.39 -13.13
CA GLN A 8 4.17 24.05 -12.68
C GLN A 8 5.31 23.05 -12.97
N TYR A 9 6.07 23.25 -14.05
CA TYR A 9 7.25 22.45 -14.44
C TYR A 9 8.46 22.64 -13.50
N ASP A 10 8.76 23.88 -13.07
CA ASP A 10 9.84 24.13 -12.10
C ASP A 10 9.48 23.65 -10.68
N PHE A 11 8.22 23.84 -10.28
CA PHE A 11 7.73 23.30 -9.01
C PHE A 11 7.73 21.77 -9.00
N THR A 12 7.32 21.11 -10.09
CA THR A 12 7.40 19.63 -10.20
C THR A 12 8.83 19.12 -10.28
N ARG A 13 9.77 19.85 -10.91
CA ARG A 13 11.20 19.49 -10.92
C ARG A 13 11.83 19.54 -9.53
N MET A 14 11.40 20.47 -8.68
CA MET A 14 11.83 20.54 -7.27
C MET A 14 11.03 19.61 -6.35
N LYS A 15 9.82 19.18 -6.73
CA LYS A 15 8.93 18.33 -5.92
C LYS A 15 9.49 16.92 -5.63
N GLY A 16 10.61 16.52 -6.26
CA GLY A 16 11.34 15.28 -5.95
C GLY A 16 12.81 15.47 -5.57
N ALA A 17 13.32 16.71 -5.59
CA ALA A 17 14.72 16.98 -5.30
C ALA A 17 14.90 17.23 -3.80
N THR A 18 15.42 16.24 -3.09
CA THR A 18 15.79 16.39 -1.68
C THR A 18 17.22 16.94 -1.58
N LEU A 19 17.53 17.67 -0.50
CA LEU A 19 18.86 18.26 -0.29
C LEU A 19 20.00 17.21 -0.26
N LEU A 20 19.66 15.95 -0.03
CA LEU A 20 20.59 14.82 -0.02
C LEU A 20 20.63 14.05 -1.35
N SER A 21 19.77 14.37 -2.32
CA SER A 21 19.76 13.76 -3.64
C SER A 21 20.79 14.41 -4.58
N GLU A 22 21.43 13.59 -5.42
CA GLU A 22 22.63 13.93 -6.22
C GLU A 22 22.47 15.14 -7.16
N GLY A 23 21.24 15.53 -7.51
CA GLY A 23 20.97 16.61 -8.47
C GLY A 23 21.06 18.04 -7.94
N VAL A 24 21.29 18.25 -6.64
CA VAL A 24 21.34 19.60 -6.03
C VAL A 24 22.76 20.16 -6.03
N ASP A 25 23.80 19.32 -6.18
CA ASP A 25 25.21 19.73 -6.18
C ASP A 25 25.56 20.57 -7.42
N GLU A 26 24.93 20.30 -8.57
CA GLU A 26 25.06 21.11 -9.79
C GLU A 26 24.52 22.55 -9.66
N MET A 27 23.79 22.84 -8.57
CA MET A 27 23.25 24.16 -8.26
C MET A 27 24.09 24.92 -7.22
N VAL A 28 25.14 24.29 -6.68
CA VAL A 28 26.04 24.90 -5.70
C VAL A 28 27.00 25.84 -6.42
N GLY A 29 26.92 27.13 -6.11
CA GLY A 29 27.75 28.17 -6.74
C GLY A 29 27.03 29.05 -7.75
N ILE A 30 25.79 28.72 -8.13
CA ILE A 30 24.93 29.60 -8.93
C ILE A 30 24.30 30.64 -8.00
N VAL A 31 24.70 31.89 -8.17
CA VAL A 31 24.29 33.06 -7.39
C VAL A 31 23.00 33.64 -7.93
N TYR A 32 22.82 33.67 -9.25
CA TYR A 32 21.64 34.25 -9.87
C TYR A 32 20.57 33.20 -10.17
N ARG A 33 19.37 33.37 -9.59
CA ARG A 33 18.19 32.56 -9.90
C ARG A 33 17.07 33.46 -10.43
N PRO A 34 16.66 33.30 -11.71
CA PRO A 34 15.55 34.08 -12.27
C PRO A 34 14.25 33.74 -11.54
N LYS A 35 13.52 34.77 -11.07
CA LYS A 35 12.29 34.60 -10.27
C LYS A 35 11.01 34.69 -11.09
N THR A 36 11.06 35.38 -12.23
CA THR A 36 9.91 35.57 -13.12
C THR A 36 10.13 34.81 -14.42
N GLN A 37 9.06 34.41 -15.09
CA GLN A 37 9.18 33.72 -16.38
C GLN A 37 9.91 34.56 -17.42
N GLU A 38 9.67 35.86 -17.45
CA GLU A 38 10.34 36.77 -18.38
C GLU A 38 11.85 36.84 -18.11
N THR A 39 12.27 36.92 -16.84
CA THR A 39 13.69 36.89 -16.47
C THR A 39 14.34 35.53 -16.75
N ARG A 40 13.57 34.44 -16.61
CA ARG A 40 14.05 33.09 -16.98
C ARG A 40 14.30 32.99 -18.48
N GLN A 41 13.37 33.45 -19.31
CA GLN A 41 13.53 33.45 -20.76
C GLN A 41 14.75 34.26 -21.21
N THR A 42 14.97 35.44 -20.62
CA THR A 42 16.16 36.24 -20.93
C THR A 42 17.46 35.56 -20.44
N TYR A 43 17.41 34.88 -19.30
CA TYR A 43 18.56 34.15 -18.76
C TYR A 43 18.92 32.94 -19.65
N GLU A 44 17.94 32.21 -20.16
CA GLU A 44 18.16 31.12 -21.13
C GLU A 44 18.76 31.64 -22.45
N VAL A 45 18.31 32.81 -22.94
CA VAL A 45 18.94 33.45 -24.10
C VAL A 45 20.40 33.82 -23.81
N LEU A 46 20.70 34.33 -22.62
CA LEU A 46 22.07 34.63 -22.20
C LEU A 46 22.93 33.36 -22.13
N LEU A 47 22.40 32.28 -21.55
CA LEU A 47 23.08 30.98 -21.51
C LEU A 47 23.37 30.44 -22.92
N SER A 48 22.41 30.55 -23.85
CA SER A 48 22.61 30.12 -25.23
C SER A 48 23.73 30.90 -25.94
N PHE A 49 23.83 32.20 -25.69
CA PHE A 49 24.93 33.02 -26.21
C PHE A 49 26.29 32.62 -25.63
N ILE A 50 26.34 32.32 -24.33
CA ILE A 50 27.57 31.85 -23.66
C ILE A 50 27.96 30.47 -24.18
N GLN A 51 27.00 29.56 -24.38
CA GLN A 51 27.25 28.23 -24.94
C GLN A 51 27.79 28.31 -26.38
N GLU A 52 27.30 29.23 -27.21
CA GLU A 52 27.84 29.44 -28.56
C GLU A 52 29.31 29.92 -28.52
N ALA A 53 29.69 30.70 -27.51
CA ALA A 53 31.05 31.23 -27.35
C ALA A 53 32.03 30.25 -26.66
N LEU A 54 31.60 29.52 -25.63
CA LEU A 54 32.42 28.59 -24.84
C LEU A 54 32.38 27.13 -25.36
N GLY A 55 31.39 26.80 -26.18
CA GLY A 55 31.15 25.43 -26.66
C GLY A 55 30.33 24.59 -25.67
N ASP A 56 30.35 23.27 -25.88
CA ASP A 56 29.58 22.31 -25.08
C ASP A 56 30.23 22.11 -23.71
N GLN A 57 29.78 22.89 -22.73
CA GLN A 57 30.23 22.88 -21.34
C GLN A 57 29.08 22.47 -20.41
N PRO A 58 29.39 21.86 -19.25
CA PRO A 58 28.37 21.51 -18.28
C PRO A 58 27.66 22.75 -17.71
N ARG A 59 26.43 22.55 -17.24
CA ARG A 59 25.50 23.63 -16.91
C ARG A 59 25.97 24.53 -15.77
N ASP A 60 26.67 23.96 -14.80
CA ASP A 60 27.32 24.67 -13.69
C ASP A 60 28.32 25.72 -14.19
N ILE A 61 29.16 25.38 -15.17
CA ILE A 61 30.13 26.30 -15.78
C ILE A 61 29.43 27.40 -16.57
N LEU A 62 28.41 27.06 -17.36
CA LEU A 62 27.64 28.03 -18.13
C LEU A 62 26.90 29.02 -17.21
N CYS A 63 26.26 28.52 -16.15
CA CYS A 63 25.63 29.36 -15.13
C CYS A 63 26.65 30.21 -14.38
N GLY A 64 27.81 29.65 -13.99
CA GLY A 64 28.87 30.43 -13.35
C GLY A 64 29.42 31.57 -14.23
N ALA A 65 29.60 31.33 -15.52
CA ALA A 65 30.00 32.35 -16.48
C ALA A 65 28.91 33.42 -16.70
N ALA A 66 27.65 33.00 -16.75
CA ALA A 66 26.52 33.93 -16.83
C ALA A 66 26.44 34.80 -15.58
N ASP A 67 26.63 34.21 -14.41
CA ASP A 67 26.59 34.89 -13.12
C ASP A 67 27.71 35.92 -13.01
N GLU A 68 28.95 35.58 -13.38
CA GLU A 68 30.05 36.55 -13.51
C GLU A 68 29.62 37.76 -14.36
N LYS A 69 29.06 37.50 -15.55
CA LYS A 69 28.61 38.58 -16.44
C LYS A 69 27.42 39.36 -15.91
N ILE A 70 26.52 38.78 -15.13
CA ILE A 70 25.37 39.48 -14.56
C ILE A 70 25.81 40.37 -13.38
N THR A 71 26.71 39.89 -12.53
CA THR A 71 27.15 40.61 -11.32
C THR A 71 28.15 41.73 -11.60
N ASP A 72 28.93 41.60 -12.68
CA ASP A 72 29.97 42.58 -13.03
C ASP A 72 29.39 43.92 -13.54
N PHE A 73 28.16 43.93 -14.07
CA PHE A 73 27.51 45.17 -14.54
C PHE A 73 27.01 46.08 -13.40
N GLY A 74 26.98 45.60 -12.15
CA GLY A 74 26.49 46.36 -10.99
C GLY A 74 27.57 46.89 -10.03
N SER A 75 28.85 46.56 -10.24
CA SER A 75 29.91 46.85 -9.25
C SER A 75 30.44 48.30 -9.25
N ASP A 76 29.88 49.20 -10.05
CA ASP A 76 30.25 50.64 -10.01
C ASP A 76 29.29 51.50 -9.15
N GLU A 77 28.24 50.93 -8.54
CA GLU A 77 27.43 51.63 -7.53
C GLU A 77 27.17 50.78 -6.28
N LYS A 78 27.92 51.11 -5.22
CA LYS A 78 27.62 50.90 -3.78
C LYS A 78 27.11 49.51 -3.38
N SER A 79 28.04 48.65 -2.99
CA SER A 79 27.82 47.66 -1.93
C SER A 79 27.61 48.37 -0.59
N THR A 80 26.40 48.89 -0.40
CA THR A 80 25.85 49.12 0.94
C THR A 80 25.55 47.74 1.50
N THR A 81 26.38 47.31 2.45
CA THR A 81 26.10 46.20 3.36
C THR A 81 24.71 46.40 3.99
N ASN A 82 23.70 45.72 3.45
CA ASN A 82 22.43 45.45 4.10
C ASN A 82 22.44 43.98 4.56
N ASP A 83 23.46 43.65 5.36
CA ASP A 83 23.35 42.54 6.29
C ASP A 83 22.61 43.06 7.53
N GLU A 84 21.69 42.25 8.03
CA GLU A 84 20.88 42.49 9.23
C GLU A 84 19.72 43.48 9.04
N ASN A 85 18.64 43.01 8.43
CA ASN A 85 17.27 43.15 8.98
C ASN A 85 16.38 42.16 8.22
N ILE A 86 16.30 40.92 8.72
CA ILE A 86 15.15 40.07 8.43
C ILE A 86 13.96 40.86 8.97
N ASP A 87 13.17 41.41 8.05
CA ASP A 87 12.06 42.32 8.33
C ASP A 87 11.31 41.90 9.60
N GLU A 88 11.40 42.72 10.65
CA GLU A 88 10.48 42.64 11.78
C GLU A 88 9.12 43.08 11.24
N THR A 89 8.46 42.22 10.46
CA THR A 89 7.11 42.43 9.92
C THR A 89 6.10 42.31 11.08
N TYR A 90 6.22 43.22 12.04
CA TYR A 90 5.41 43.28 13.25
C TYR A 90 4.12 44.01 12.92
N GLY A 91 3.11 43.25 12.49
CA GLY A 91 1.74 43.72 12.31
C GLY A 91 1.19 43.54 10.90
N ILE A 92 0.69 42.33 10.63
CA ILE A 92 -0.20 42.09 9.48
C ILE A 92 -1.58 42.61 9.87
N ASN A 93 -2.08 43.63 9.17
CA ASN A 93 -3.40 44.17 9.42
C ASN A 93 -4.45 43.18 8.90
N VAL A 94 -5.17 42.50 9.80
CA VAL A 94 -6.24 41.57 9.42
C VAL A 94 -7.48 42.39 9.07
N GLN A 95 -7.78 42.51 7.78
CA GLN A 95 -9.06 43.02 7.31
C GLN A 95 -10.05 41.86 7.23
N PHE A 96 -11.10 41.93 8.04
CA PHE A 96 -12.22 41.00 7.96
C PHE A 96 -13.12 41.49 6.82
N GLU A 97 -12.88 40.99 5.61
CA GLU A 97 -13.94 40.97 4.59
C GLU A 97 -14.83 39.77 4.88
N GLU A 98 -16.15 39.98 4.81
CA GLU A 98 -17.14 38.91 4.83
C GLU A 98 -16.82 38.00 3.66
N SER A 99 -16.27 36.82 3.96
CA SER A 99 -15.93 35.80 2.98
C SER A 99 -17.12 35.66 2.05
N SER A 100 -16.94 36.08 0.79
CA SER A 100 -17.95 35.90 -0.24
C SER A 100 -18.30 34.42 -0.22
N GLU A 101 -19.60 34.09 -0.21
CA GLU A 101 -20.08 32.71 -0.32
C GLU A 101 -19.45 32.11 -1.58
N GLU A 102 -18.38 31.33 -1.39
CA GLU A 102 -17.72 30.59 -2.46
C GLU A 102 -18.70 29.50 -2.88
N ASP A 103 -19.25 29.65 -4.08
CA ASP A 103 -19.89 28.55 -4.82
C ASP A 103 -18.94 27.34 -4.79
N ASP A 104 -19.47 26.14 -4.54
CA ASP A 104 -18.74 24.88 -4.41
C ASP A 104 -18.03 24.42 -5.72
N GLU A 105 -17.73 25.33 -6.64
CA GLU A 105 -16.94 25.09 -7.85
C GLU A 105 -15.44 25.25 -7.54
N ASP A 106 -14.62 24.28 -7.96
CA ASP A 106 -13.17 24.32 -7.74
C ASP A 106 -12.60 25.64 -8.27
N VAL A 107 -11.96 26.42 -7.39
CA VAL A 107 -11.37 27.75 -7.65
C VAL A 107 -10.46 27.77 -8.89
N TYR A 108 -9.89 26.62 -9.26
CA TYR A 108 -9.01 26.48 -10.43
C TYR A 108 -9.64 25.79 -11.65
N GLY A 109 -10.91 25.35 -11.55
CA GLY A 109 -11.61 24.63 -12.62
C GLY A 109 -10.92 23.32 -13.03
N GLU A 110 -10.13 22.75 -12.13
CA GLU A 110 -9.40 21.51 -12.33
C GLU A 110 -10.21 20.36 -11.71
N VAL A 111 -10.36 19.26 -12.45
CA VAL A 111 -10.91 18.05 -11.85
C VAL A 111 -9.78 17.46 -11.01
N ARG A 112 -9.88 17.60 -9.68
CA ARG A 112 -9.02 16.85 -8.76
C ARG A 112 -9.46 15.39 -8.81
N GLU A 113 -8.94 14.67 -9.78
CA GLU A 113 -8.82 13.22 -9.66
C GLU A 113 -7.83 13.02 -8.51
N ASN A 114 -8.36 12.92 -7.28
CA ASN A 114 -7.65 12.15 -6.27
C ASN A 114 -7.54 10.77 -6.91
N GLU A 115 -6.36 10.48 -7.44
CA GLU A 115 -5.91 9.13 -7.74
C GLU A 115 -5.88 8.37 -6.40
N ASP A 116 -7.07 8.07 -5.87
CA ASP A 116 -7.34 6.77 -5.29
C ASP A 116 -7.50 5.82 -6.49
N GLU A 117 -6.42 5.70 -7.29
CA GLU A 117 -6.21 4.51 -8.09
C GLU A 117 -5.99 3.41 -7.06
N GLY A 118 -7.13 2.84 -6.66
CA GLY A 118 -7.19 1.58 -5.98
C GLY A 118 -6.22 0.64 -6.68
N ASP A 119 -5.35 0.08 -5.87
CA ASP A 119 -4.50 -1.07 -6.10
C ASP A 119 -5.33 -2.22 -6.73
N GLU A 120 -5.68 -2.11 -8.01
CA GLU A 120 -6.21 -3.17 -8.86
C GLU A 120 -5.03 -3.92 -9.50
N GLY A 121 -4.13 -4.36 -8.64
CA GLY A 121 -3.22 -5.47 -8.91
C GLY A 121 -3.72 -6.71 -8.17
N GLU A 122 -4.94 -7.19 -8.45
CA GLU A 122 -5.28 -8.57 -8.09
C GLU A 122 -4.39 -9.51 -8.92
N GLU A 123 -3.21 -9.81 -8.39
CA GLU A 123 -2.40 -10.97 -8.75
C GLU A 123 -3.36 -12.17 -8.75
N ALA A 124 -3.73 -12.61 -9.95
CA ALA A 124 -4.53 -13.79 -10.15
C ALA A 124 -3.77 -14.98 -9.56
N ASN A 125 -4.04 -15.29 -8.29
CA ASN A 125 -3.73 -16.57 -7.68
C ASN A 125 -4.65 -17.63 -8.30
N ASP A 126 -4.46 -17.85 -9.60
CA ASP A 126 -5.01 -18.99 -10.31
C ASP A 126 -4.10 -20.20 -10.02
N ASP A 127 -4.09 -20.62 -8.76
CA ASP A 127 -3.70 -21.98 -8.36
C ASP A 127 -4.79 -22.98 -8.81
N ARG A 128 -5.13 -22.92 -10.09
CA ARG A 128 -5.97 -23.89 -10.77
C ARG A 128 -5.12 -24.58 -11.82
N ALA A 129 -4.29 -25.51 -11.32
CA ALA A 129 -3.88 -26.64 -12.12
C ALA A 129 -5.12 -27.21 -12.83
N ILE A 130 -5.02 -27.37 -14.15
CA ILE A 130 -6.12 -27.82 -15.01
C ILE A 130 -6.55 -29.22 -14.56
N HIS A 131 -7.58 -29.31 -13.72
CA HIS A 131 -8.23 -30.56 -13.39
C HIS A 131 -9.04 -31.01 -14.62
N ALA A 132 -8.48 -31.98 -15.36
CA ALA A 132 -9.07 -32.59 -16.54
C ALA A 132 -10.23 -33.55 -16.19
N GLU A 133 -11.27 -33.03 -15.54
CA GLU A 133 -12.49 -33.79 -15.25
C GLU A 133 -13.70 -32.85 -15.31
N ASN A 134 -13.96 -32.26 -16.49
CA ASN A 134 -15.29 -31.73 -16.85
C ASN A 134 -15.39 -31.35 -18.33
N LEU A 135 -15.17 -32.34 -19.21
CA LEU A 135 -15.62 -32.27 -20.61
C LEU A 135 -17.12 -32.65 -20.70
N GLY A 136 -17.96 -31.91 -19.99
CA GLY A 136 -19.40 -32.15 -19.92
C GLY A 136 -20.11 -30.86 -19.57
N GLY A 137 -20.60 -30.16 -20.60
CA GLY A 137 -21.25 -28.87 -20.47
C GLY A 137 -22.45 -28.89 -19.53
N THR A 138 -22.23 -28.30 -18.36
CA THR A 138 -23.27 -27.67 -17.55
C THR A 138 -22.58 -26.50 -16.88
N GLU A 139 -23.02 -25.28 -17.19
CA GLU A 139 -22.65 -24.10 -16.44
C GLU A 139 -23.05 -24.32 -14.98
N GLU A 140 -22.14 -24.86 -14.18
CA GLU A 140 -22.29 -24.82 -12.74
C GLU A 140 -22.16 -23.35 -12.34
N MET A 141 -23.32 -22.71 -12.12
CA MET A 141 -23.43 -21.55 -11.26
C MET A 141 -22.45 -21.74 -10.11
N LYS A 142 -21.55 -20.77 -9.87
CA LYS A 142 -20.62 -20.74 -8.74
C LYS A 142 -21.38 -21.18 -7.48
N LYS A 143 -21.33 -22.47 -7.14
CA LYS A 143 -21.87 -22.96 -5.87
C LYS A 143 -20.93 -22.34 -4.85
N GLU A 144 -21.45 -21.41 -4.06
CA GLU A 144 -20.73 -20.90 -2.90
C GLU A 144 -20.17 -22.10 -2.14
N LYS A 145 -18.84 -22.17 -2.03
CA LYS A 145 -18.18 -23.28 -1.34
C LYS A 145 -18.83 -23.42 0.04
N PRO A 146 -19.30 -24.63 0.43
CA PRO A 146 -19.90 -24.80 1.73
C PRO A 146 -18.90 -24.40 2.80
N LEU A 147 -19.30 -23.54 3.74
CA LEU A 147 -18.43 -23.14 4.84
C LEU A 147 -18.11 -24.38 5.69
N HIS A 148 -16.83 -24.74 5.75
CA HIS A 148 -16.39 -25.86 6.56
C HIS A 148 -16.21 -25.41 8.01
N PRO A 149 -16.61 -26.24 9.01
CA PRO A 149 -16.43 -25.88 10.43
C PRO A 149 -14.99 -25.53 10.82
N LEU A 150 -13.98 -26.08 10.13
CA LEU A 150 -12.55 -25.80 10.37
C LEU A 150 -12.12 -24.40 9.92
N ASP A 151 -12.80 -23.80 8.95
CA ASP A 151 -12.46 -22.46 8.44
C ASP A 151 -12.87 -21.36 9.43
N ILE A 152 -13.67 -21.73 10.45
CA ILE A 152 -14.23 -20.82 11.44
C ILE A 152 -13.34 -20.83 12.68
N ASP A 153 -12.46 -19.82 12.78
CA ASP A 153 -11.68 -19.53 13.97
C ASP A 153 -12.34 -18.44 14.84
N ALA A 154 -11.71 -18.09 15.96
CA ALA A 154 -12.23 -17.12 16.92
C ALA A 154 -12.47 -15.72 16.32
N TYR A 155 -11.72 -15.38 15.25
CA TYR A 155 -11.76 -14.08 14.60
C TYR A 155 -12.40 -14.11 13.21
N TRP A 156 -12.97 -15.25 12.79
CA TRP A 156 -13.55 -15.42 11.45
C TRP A 156 -14.63 -14.37 11.18
N LEU A 157 -15.53 -14.18 12.15
CA LEU A 157 -16.63 -13.23 12.07
C LEU A 157 -16.11 -11.78 12.01
N GLN A 158 -15.08 -11.46 12.79
CA GLN A 158 -14.43 -10.15 12.78
C GLN A 158 -13.77 -9.88 11.43
N ARG A 159 -13.03 -10.84 10.85
CA ARG A 159 -12.41 -10.69 9.51
C ARG A 159 -13.44 -10.51 8.39
N ARG A 160 -14.63 -11.09 8.53
CA ARG A 160 -15.70 -10.91 7.55
C ARG A 160 -16.36 -9.54 7.70
N LEU A 161 -16.47 -9.04 8.94
CA LEU A 161 -16.96 -7.69 9.24
C LEU A 161 -15.94 -6.59 8.97
N SER A 162 -14.64 -6.87 9.02
CA SER A 162 -13.59 -5.89 8.69
C SER A 162 -13.52 -5.55 7.20
N ARG A 163 -14.20 -6.33 6.34
CA ARG A 163 -14.41 -5.99 4.92
C ARG A 163 -15.54 -4.97 4.72
N ILE A 164 -16.35 -4.77 5.74
CA ILE A 164 -17.53 -3.89 5.74
C ILE A 164 -17.24 -2.64 6.59
N TYR A 165 -16.53 -2.81 7.69
CA TYR A 165 -16.13 -1.74 8.60
C TYR A 165 -14.61 -1.67 8.67
N ASP A 166 -14.05 -0.54 8.23
CA ASP A 166 -12.59 -0.31 8.27
C ASP A 166 -12.06 -0.20 9.71
N ASP A 167 -12.89 0.26 10.65
CA ASP A 167 -12.52 0.35 12.05
C ASP A 167 -12.52 -1.04 12.73
N ALA A 168 -11.32 -1.44 13.18
CA ALA A 168 -11.09 -2.68 13.91
C ALA A 168 -11.89 -2.80 15.22
N MET A 169 -12.14 -1.69 15.92
CA MET A 169 -12.91 -1.69 17.16
C MET A 169 -14.40 -1.84 16.88
N VAL A 170 -14.91 -1.16 15.86
CA VAL A 170 -16.32 -1.30 15.44
C VAL A 170 -16.56 -2.71 14.92
N SER A 171 -15.70 -3.25 14.05
CA SER A 171 -15.85 -4.62 13.53
C SER A 171 -15.80 -5.67 14.65
N GLN A 172 -14.96 -5.48 15.67
CA GLN A 172 -14.92 -6.36 16.84
C GLN A 172 -16.21 -6.26 17.69
N ALA A 173 -16.69 -5.05 17.97
CA ALA A 173 -17.93 -4.84 18.73
C ALA A 173 -19.14 -5.45 17.99
N ARG A 174 -19.26 -5.20 16.68
CA ARG A 174 -20.29 -5.78 15.83
C ARG A 174 -20.19 -7.31 15.76
N ALA A 175 -18.99 -7.88 15.72
CA ALA A 175 -18.81 -9.34 15.77
C ALA A 175 -19.37 -9.93 17.08
N ALA A 176 -19.12 -9.28 18.21
CA ALA A 176 -19.63 -9.72 19.50
C ALA A 176 -21.17 -9.62 19.56
N GLU A 177 -21.75 -8.54 19.03
CA GLU A 177 -23.22 -8.36 18.94
C GLU A 177 -23.86 -9.40 18.03
N VAL A 178 -23.27 -9.66 16.85
CA VAL A 178 -23.74 -10.70 15.91
C VAL A 178 -23.69 -12.08 16.55
N LEU A 179 -22.62 -12.40 17.30
CA LEU A 179 -22.52 -13.68 18.02
C LEU A 179 -23.61 -13.82 19.09
N ALA A 180 -23.93 -12.73 19.81
CA ALA A 180 -25.02 -12.71 20.79
C ALA A 180 -26.38 -12.95 20.12
N VAL A 181 -26.65 -12.29 18.98
CA VAL A 181 -27.89 -12.48 18.20
C VAL A 181 -28.03 -13.91 17.70
N LEU A 182 -26.95 -14.51 17.16
CA LEU A 182 -26.97 -15.90 16.68
C LEU A 182 -27.31 -16.90 17.80
N LYS A 183 -26.86 -16.61 19.03
CA LYS A 183 -27.09 -17.42 20.23
C LYS A 183 -28.50 -17.25 20.79
N ASP A 184 -28.97 -16.02 20.92
CA ASP A 184 -30.18 -15.71 21.69
C ASP A 184 -31.47 -15.74 20.85
N ALA A 185 -31.38 -15.72 19.52
CA ALA A 185 -32.58 -15.75 18.69
C ALA A 185 -33.35 -17.10 18.82
N ALA A 186 -34.67 -17.06 18.88
CA ALA A 186 -35.48 -18.28 19.01
C ALA A 186 -35.81 -18.91 17.64
N ASP A 187 -35.92 -18.07 16.61
CA ASP A 187 -36.34 -18.46 15.26
C ASP A 187 -35.44 -17.79 14.21
N ASP A 188 -35.36 -18.37 13.01
CA ASP A 188 -34.53 -17.87 11.92
C ASP A 188 -34.98 -16.49 11.43
N ARG A 189 -36.28 -16.22 11.51
CA ARG A 189 -36.88 -14.94 11.13
C ARG A 189 -36.50 -13.82 12.11
N GLU A 190 -36.43 -14.13 13.40
CA GLU A 190 -36.02 -13.17 14.42
C GLU A 190 -34.52 -12.87 14.31
N CYS A 191 -33.72 -13.91 14.08
CA CYS A 191 -32.28 -13.78 13.84
C CYS A 191 -32.00 -12.88 12.63
N GLU A 192 -32.68 -13.10 11.51
CA GLU A 192 -32.54 -12.28 10.31
C GLU A 192 -32.90 -10.81 10.57
N ASN A 193 -34.04 -10.54 11.21
CA ASN A 193 -34.45 -9.17 11.52
C ASN A 193 -33.44 -8.44 12.43
N GLN A 194 -32.91 -9.14 13.44
CA GLN A 194 -31.91 -8.58 14.34
C GLN A 194 -30.56 -8.34 13.63
N LEU A 195 -30.14 -9.26 12.75
CA LEU A 195 -28.92 -9.11 11.96
C LEU A 195 -29.01 -7.95 10.97
N VAL A 196 -30.15 -7.80 10.28
CA VAL A 196 -30.40 -6.68 9.36
C VAL A 196 -30.41 -5.34 10.12
N LEU A 197 -30.99 -5.31 11.32
CA LEU A 197 -30.99 -4.10 12.15
C LEU A 197 -29.58 -3.69 12.59
N LEU A 198 -28.70 -4.66 12.87
CA LEU A 198 -27.33 -4.40 13.34
C LEU A 198 -26.35 -4.05 12.21
N LEU A 199 -26.44 -4.76 11.08
CA LEU A 199 -25.47 -4.68 9.98
C LEU A 199 -25.94 -3.78 8.83
N GLY A 200 -27.22 -3.38 8.83
CA GLY A 200 -27.84 -2.66 7.74
C GLY A 200 -28.25 -3.57 6.59
N TYR A 201 -28.91 -2.98 5.59
CA TYR A 201 -29.47 -3.69 4.45
C TYR A 201 -28.42 -4.08 3.39
N ASP A 202 -27.25 -3.43 3.42
CA ASP A 202 -26.20 -3.60 2.42
C ASP A 202 -25.46 -4.94 2.55
N CYS A 203 -25.48 -5.55 3.74
CA CYS A 203 -24.76 -6.79 4.05
C CYS A 203 -25.61 -8.06 3.86
N PHE A 204 -26.58 -8.04 2.94
CA PHE A 204 -27.59 -9.11 2.82
C PHE A 204 -27.01 -10.50 2.52
N ASP A 205 -25.99 -10.60 1.67
CA ASP A 205 -25.38 -11.90 1.34
C ASP A 205 -24.62 -12.50 2.52
N PHE A 206 -24.00 -11.65 3.35
CA PHE A 206 -23.39 -12.10 4.58
C PHE A 206 -24.45 -12.56 5.60
N ILE A 207 -25.57 -11.84 5.73
CA ILE A 207 -26.69 -12.23 6.59
C ILE A 207 -27.29 -13.57 6.14
N LYS A 208 -27.45 -13.77 4.83
CA LYS A 208 -27.92 -15.04 4.24
C LYS A 208 -26.98 -16.20 4.57
N GLN A 209 -25.67 -15.96 4.49
CA GLN A 209 -24.65 -16.95 4.86
C GLN A 209 -24.69 -17.29 6.36
N LEU A 210 -24.83 -16.29 7.23
CA LEU A 210 -24.97 -16.49 8.67
C LEU A 210 -26.24 -17.26 9.03
N LYS A 211 -27.35 -17.00 8.35
CA LYS A 211 -28.60 -17.75 8.51
C LYS A 211 -28.42 -19.23 8.14
N LYS A 212 -27.77 -19.51 7.01
CA LYS A 212 -27.55 -20.88 6.53
C LYS A 212 -26.65 -21.69 7.48
N TYR A 213 -25.63 -21.06 8.06
CA TYR A 213 -24.65 -21.72 8.93
C TYR A 213 -24.74 -21.26 10.39
N ARG A 214 -25.95 -20.91 10.85
CA ARG A 214 -26.20 -20.28 12.15
C ARG A 214 -25.54 -21.01 13.31
N HIS A 215 -25.85 -22.30 13.45
CA HIS A 215 -25.32 -23.14 14.53
C HIS A 215 -23.81 -23.38 14.37
N THR A 216 -23.33 -23.56 13.14
CA THR A 216 -21.90 -23.77 12.86
C THR A 216 -21.09 -22.55 13.26
N VAL A 217 -21.46 -21.36 12.81
CA VAL A 217 -20.73 -20.12 13.11
C VAL A 217 -20.77 -19.80 14.59
N ALA A 218 -21.95 -19.86 15.24
CA ALA A 218 -22.07 -19.51 16.65
C ALA A 218 -21.23 -20.43 17.56
N TYR A 219 -21.36 -21.74 17.40
CA TYR A 219 -20.68 -22.70 18.27
C TYR A 219 -19.21 -22.92 17.91
N CYS A 220 -18.82 -22.86 16.64
CA CYS A 220 -17.39 -22.94 16.26
C CYS A 220 -16.63 -21.71 16.71
N THR A 221 -17.20 -20.50 16.53
CA THR A 221 -16.57 -19.26 17.01
C THR A 221 -16.45 -19.29 18.53
N MET A 222 -17.48 -19.75 19.26
CA MET A 222 -17.45 -19.85 20.72
C MET A 222 -16.47 -20.92 21.24
N LEU A 223 -16.37 -22.06 20.55
CA LEU A 223 -15.39 -23.10 20.86
C LEU A 223 -13.97 -22.56 20.66
N ALA A 224 -13.72 -21.85 19.56
CA ALA A 224 -12.43 -21.25 19.24
C ALA A 224 -12.07 -20.09 20.18
N SER A 225 -13.04 -19.30 20.63
CA SER A 225 -12.82 -18.15 21.52
C SER A 225 -12.69 -18.53 23.01
N SER A 226 -13.11 -19.75 23.40
CA SER A 226 -13.07 -20.18 24.80
C SER A 226 -11.63 -20.43 25.31
N GLN A 227 -11.25 -19.72 26.37
CA GLN A 227 -9.88 -19.71 26.91
C GLN A 227 -9.63 -20.85 27.91
N SER A 228 -10.69 -21.37 28.56
CA SER A 228 -10.59 -22.42 29.58
C SER A 228 -11.01 -23.78 29.05
N GLU A 229 -10.24 -24.82 29.36
CA GLU A 229 -10.57 -26.21 28.99
C GLU A 229 -11.92 -26.68 29.58
N SER A 230 -12.28 -26.18 30.77
CA SER A 230 -13.56 -26.46 31.41
C SER A 230 -14.76 -25.83 30.67
N GLU A 231 -14.57 -24.69 30.01
CA GLU A 231 -15.61 -24.04 29.19
C GLU A 231 -15.72 -24.72 27.83
N ARG A 232 -14.59 -25.05 27.20
CA ARG A 232 -14.53 -25.89 25.99
C ARG A 232 -15.33 -27.17 26.18
N GLN A 233 -15.13 -27.87 27.30
CA GLN A 233 -15.84 -29.11 27.60
C GLN A 233 -17.35 -28.91 27.81
N LYS A 234 -17.76 -27.81 28.46
CA LYS A 234 -19.19 -27.48 28.61
C LYS A 234 -19.85 -27.18 27.27
N ILE A 235 -19.15 -26.49 26.37
CA ILE A 235 -19.63 -26.20 25.01
C ILE A 235 -19.73 -27.50 24.22
N ARG A 236 -18.71 -28.37 24.28
CA ARG A 236 -18.73 -29.69 23.63
C ARG A 236 -19.89 -30.55 24.10
N ASN A 237 -20.18 -30.57 25.40
CA ASN A 237 -21.33 -31.32 25.94
C ASN A 237 -22.65 -30.77 25.38
N LYS A 238 -22.83 -29.43 25.38
CA LYS A 238 -24.02 -28.80 24.78
C LYS A 238 -24.14 -29.08 23.28
N MET A 239 -23.02 -29.13 22.56
CA MET A 239 -23.00 -29.48 21.15
C MET A 239 -23.34 -30.95 20.92
N ASN A 240 -23.04 -31.84 21.87
CA ASN A 240 -23.35 -33.26 21.75
C ASN A 240 -24.83 -33.57 22.08
N ASP A 241 -25.50 -32.69 22.83
CA ASP A 241 -26.92 -32.84 23.18
C ASP A 241 -27.85 -32.63 21.96
N ASP A 242 -27.39 -31.94 20.92
CA ASP A 242 -28.13 -31.69 19.67
C ASP A 242 -27.53 -32.50 18.51
N PRO A 243 -28.33 -33.31 17.79
CA PRO A 243 -27.84 -34.14 16.68
C PRO A 243 -27.18 -33.34 15.53
N VAL A 244 -27.58 -32.08 15.31
CA VAL A 244 -26.99 -31.22 14.27
C VAL A 244 -25.60 -30.73 14.69
N LEU A 245 -25.47 -30.31 15.95
CA LEU A 245 -24.21 -29.84 16.52
C LEU A 245 -23.22 -30.98 16.74
N ALA A 246 -23.70 -32.18 17.09
CA ALA A 246 -22.86 -33.37 17.23
C ALA A 246 -22.18 -33.75 15.91
N LYS A 247 -22.87 -33.55 14.78
CA LYS A 247 -22.30 -33.74 13.43
C LYS A 247 -21.18 -32.75 13.14
N ILE A 248 -21.37 -31.47 13.49
CA ILE A 248 -20.36 -30.41 13.33
C ILE A 248 -19.15 -30.69 14.22
N LEU A 249 -19.36 -31.12 15.47
CA LEU A 249 -18.30 -31.50 16.39
C LEU A 249 -17.49 -32.68 15.85
N ARG A 250 -18.16 -33.68 15.26
CA ARG A 250 -17.50 -34.80 14.59
C ARG A 250 -16.69 -34.34 13.36
N GLN A 251 -17.18 -33.38 12.58
CA GLN A 251 -16.43 -32.78 11.46
C GLN A 251 -15.19 -32.01 11.96
N LEU A 252 -15.29 -31.30 13.09
CA LEU A 252 -14.16 -30.62 13.74
C LEU A 252 -13.11 -31.60 14.27
N ASP A 253 -13.51 -32.68 14.93
CA ASP A 253 -12.59 -33.66 15.53
C ASP A 253 -11.94 -34.59 14.50
N THR A 254 -12.62 -34.88 13.39
CA THR A 254 -12.10 -35.79 12.33
C THR A 254 -11.41 -35.05 11.19
N GLY A 255 -11.63 -33.75 11.05
CA GLY A 255 -11.13 -32.91 9.97
C GLY A 255 -11.62 -33.32 8.57
N LYS A 256 -12.67 -34.13 8.50
CA LYS A 256 -13.22 -34.69 7.26
C LYS A 256 -14.58 -34.06 6.96
N GLY A 257 -14.73 -33.55 5.74
CA GLY A 257 -15.98 -33.02 5.24
C GLY A 257 -17.03 -34.13 5.11
N GLU A 258 -18.29 -33.73 4.97
CA GLU A 258 -19.39 -34.69 4.77
C GLU A 258 -19.21 -35.54 3.49
N ASP A 259 -18.51 -34.99 2.48
CA ASP A 259 -18.19 -35.65 1.21
C ASP A 259 -17.18 -36.81 1.35
N ASP A 260 -16.40 -36.85 2.44
CA ASP A 260 -15.43 -37.94 2.70
C ASP A 260 -16.07 -39.21 3.29
N ALA A 261 -17.32 -39.12 3.74
CA ALA A 261 -18.01 -40.25 4.37
C ALA A 261 -18.60 -41.23 3.35
N ASP A 262 -18.87 -40.77 2.12
CA ASP A 262 -19.47 -41.56 1.03
C ASP A 262 -18.43 -42.00 -0.04
N GLU A 263 -17.17 -41.57 0.08
CA GLU A 263 -16.08 -42.06 -0.78
C GLU A 263 -15.66 -43.48 -0.37
N THR A 264 -15.77 -44.42 -1.31
CA THR A 264 -15.28 -45.80 -1.14
C THR A 264 -13.78 -45.81 -0.83
N MET A 265 -13.34 -46.77 0.01
CA MET A 265 -11.92 -46.94 0.38
C MET A 265 -10.97 -46.97 -0.83
N GLU A 266 -11.45 -47.44 -1.99
CA GLU A 266 -10.71 -47.47 -3.25
C GLU A 266 -10.46 -46.09 -3.85
N ALA A 267 -11.46 -45.19 -3.88
CA ALA A 267 -11.31 -43.81 -4.35
C ALA A 267 -10.28 -43.04 -3.49
N ARG A 268 -10.32 -43.27 -2.17
CA ARG A 268 -9.37 -42.70 -1.21
C ARG A 268 -7.94 -43.22 -1.39
N SER A 269 -7.80 -44.51 -1.72
CA SER A 269 -6.50 -45.11 -2.01
C SER A 269 -5.88 -44.58 -3.31
N GLN A 270 -6.72 -44.27 -4.31
CA GLN A 270 -6.28 -43.71 -5.58
C GLN A 270 -5.88 -42.23 -5.46
N ARG A 271 -6.63 -41.41 -4.70
CA ARG A 271 -6.24 -40.03 -4.37
C ARG A 271 -4.92 -39.97 -3.64
N LYS A 272 -4.75 -40.78 -2.58
CA LYS A 272 -3.51 -40.81 -1.80
C LYS A 272 -2.29 -41.21 -2.65
N ARG A 273 -2.47 -42.16 -3.58
CA ARG A 273 -1.42 -42.54 -4.56
C ARG A 273 -1.11 -41.44 -5.58
N ARG A 274 -2.06 -40.54 -5.83
CA ARG A 274 -1.90 -39.42 -6.77
C ARG A 274 -1.19 -38.25 -6.09
N GLU A 275 -1.53 -37.96 -4.84
CA GLU A 275 -0.85 -36.99 -3.97
C GLU A 275 0.61 -37.39 -3.70
N GLU A 276 0.88 -38.68 -3.43
CA GLU A 276 2.26 -39.19 -3.26
C GLU A 276 3.12 -39.09 -4.55
N ASN A 277 2.50 -38.98 -5.73
CA ASN A 277 3.21 -38.83 -7.00
C ASN A 277 3.42 -37.36 -7.42
N GLU A 278 2.65 -36.40 -6.89
CA GLU A 278 2.83 -34.97 -7.17
C GLU A 278 3.97 -34.34 -6.35
N ASP A 279 4.42 -35.00 -5.27
CA ASP A 279 5.57 -34.58 -4.43
C ASP A 279 6.95 -34.90 -5.03
N THR A 280 7.01 -35.46 -6.26
CA THR A 280 8.30 -35.75 -6.95
C THR A 280 8.81 -34.61 -7.85
N GLY A 281 8.32 -33.38 -7.62
CA GLY A 281 8.71 -32.18 -8.34
C GLY A 281 10.00 -31.50 -7.88
N GLY A 282 11.14 -32.20 -7.83
CA GLY A 282 12.49 -31.60 -7.74
C GLY A 282 12.79 -30.70 -6.52
N PRO A 283 14.04 -30.22 -6.33
CA PRO A 283 14.45 -29.43 -5.17
C PRO A 283 14.06 -27.96 -5.34
N GLY A 284 12.85 -27.69 -5.83
CA GLY A 284 12.23 -26.37 -5.83
C GLY A 284 11.44 -26.17 -4.54
N GLY A 285 12.08 -26.42 -3.39
CA GLY A 285 11.43 -26.28 -2.10
C GLY A 285 10.90 -24.86 -1.95
N GLN A 286 9.59 -24.72 -1.74
CA GLN A 286 9.06 -23.60 -0.98
C GLN A 286 9.82 -23.59 0.34
N VAL A 287 10.83 -22.73 0.44
CA VAL A 287 11.57 -22.51 1.67
C VAL A 287 10.56 -21.93 2.66
N GLN A 288 10.05 -22.77 3.56
CA GLN A 288 9.19 -22.34 4.65
C GLN A 288 9.98 -21.34 5.52
N GLY A 289 9.55 -20.08 5.50
CA GLY A 289 10.18 -19.01 6.27
C GLY A 289 9.60 -17.65 5.90
N THR A 290 9.58 -16.75 6.87
CA THR A 290 9.29 -15.34 6.63
C THR A 290 10.47 -14.71 5.87
N ARG A 291 10.22 -14.17 4.67
CA ARG A 291 11.24 -13.43 3.91
C ARG A 291 11.28 -12.00 4.40
N ASN A 292 12.49 -11.47 4.58
CA ASN A 292 12.66 -10.04 4.84
C ASN A 292 12.50 -9.30 3.51
N LEU A 293 11.60 -8.32 3.49
CA LEU A 293 11.55 -7.36 2.39
C LEU A 293 12.79 -6.47 2.49
N ILE A 294 13.51 -6.38 1.37
CA ILE A 294 14.73 -5.58 1.24
C ILE A 294 14.41 -4.46 0.28
N ASP A 295 14.74 -3.23 0.68
CA ASP A 295 14.71 -2.09 -0.22
C ASP A 295 15.89 -2.21 -1.20
N LEU A 296 15.57 -2.39 -2.49
CA LEU A 296 16.58 -2.55 -3.53
C LEU A 296 17.26 -1.23 -3.86
N GLU A 297 16.58 -0.09 -3.65
CA GLU A 297 17.15 1.23 -3.96
C GLU A 297 18.29 1.58 -3.00
N ASP A 298 18.16 1.21 -1.72
CA ASP A 298 19.21 1.38 -0.71
C ASP A 298 20.47 0.53 -0.98
N LEU A 299 20.32 -0.57 -1.73
CA LEU A 299 21.43 -1.44 -2.10
C LEU A 299 22.16 -0.99 -3.38
N ILE A 300 21.59 -0.05 -4.13
CA ILE A 300 22.20 0.45 -5.36
C ILE A 300 23.28 1.49 -5.00
N PHE A 301 24.45 1.37 -5.64
CA PHE A 301 25.46 2.41 -5.57
C PHE A 301 25.03 3.59 -6.47
N ALA A 302 24.50 4.67 -5.89
CA ALA A 302 24.04 5.85 -6.63
C ALA A 302 25.09 6.41 -7.61
N GLN A 303 26.36 6.44 -7.18
CA GLN A 303 27.50 6.88 -8.02
C GLN A 303 27.84 5.94 -9.19
N GLY A 304 27.18 4.78 -9.30
CA GLY A 304 27.39 3.79 -10.35
C GLY A 304 28.86 3.41 -10.54
N SER A 305 29.39 3.59 -11.75
CA SER A 305 30.79 3.29 -12.09
C SER A 305 31.81 4.18 -11.38
N HIS A 306 31.40 5.29 -10.76
CA HIS A 306 32.27 6.17 -9.99
C HIS A 306 32.36 5.80 -8.50
N PHE A 307 31.61 4.78 -8.06
CA PHE A 307 31.61 4.36 -6.66
C PHE A 307 33.00 3.90 -6.20
N MET A 308 33.56 4.62 -5.22
CA MET A 308 34.84 4.28 -4.60
C MET A 308 34.66 3.35 -3.40
N ALA A 309 34.76 2.04 -3.64
CA ALA A 309 34.75 1.05 -2.55
C ALA A 309 35.93 1.24 -1.57
N ASN A 310 37.08 1.69 -2.09
CA ASN A 310 38.28 1.93 -1.29
C ASN A 310 38.29 3.33 -0.68
N LYS A 311 38.51 3.44 0.64
CA LYS A 311 38.63 4.75 1.32
C LYS A 311 39.97 5.46 1.10
N ARG A 312 40.99 4.76 0.62
CA ARG A 312 42.34 5.31 0.37
C ARG A 312 42.94 4.72 -0.91
N CYS A 313 43.55 5.57 -1.72
CA CYS A 313 44.36 5.17 -2.87
C CYS A 313 45.84 5.15 -2.46
N GLN A 314 46.46 3.97 -2.40
CA GLN A 314 47.88 3.82 -2.13
C GLN A 314 48.66 3.94 -3.44
N LEU A 315 49.57 4.90 -3.51
CA LEU A 315 50.42 5.12 -4.68
C LEU A 315 51.73 4.35 -4.52
N PRO A 316 52.34 3.86 -5.62
CA PRO A 316 53.66 3.23 -5.58
C PRO A 316 54.75 4.16 -5.03
N ASP A 317 55.79 3.55 -4.46
CA ASP A 317 56.96 4.26 -3.93
C ASP A 317 57.61 5.14 -5.02
N GLY A 318 57.91 6.39 -4.66
CA GLY A 318 58.43 7.41 -5.60
C GLY A 318 57.37 8.38 -6.15
N SER A 319 56.09 8.15 -5.86
CA SER A 319 55.01 9.10 -6.21
C SER A 319 55.06 10.34 -5.32
N PHE A 320 55.00 11.54 -5.92
CA PHE A 320 54.95 12.81 -5.18
C PHE A 320 53.88 13.76 -5.76
N ARG A 321 53.21 14.52 -4.89
CA ARG A 321 52.24 15.54 -5.29
C ARG A 321 52.90 16.92 -5.23
N LYS A 322 52.89 17.65 -6.35
CA LYS A 322 53.30 19.06 -6.40
C LYS A 322 52.09 19.95 -6.58
N GLN A 323 51.78 20.79 -5.59
CA GLN A 323 50.75 21.81 -5.73
C GLN A 323 51.25 22.90 -6.69
N ARG A 324 50.42 23.26 -7.66
CA ARG A 324 50.60 24.41 -8.55
C ARG A 324 49.43 25.37 -8.31
N LYS A 325 49.56 26.61 -8.79
CA LYS A 325 48.45 27.55 -8.79
C LYS A 325 47.32 26.96 -9.64
N GLY A 326 46.18 26.75 -8.98
CA GLY A 326 44.90 26.37 -9.56
C GLY A 326 43.86 27.40 -9.19
#